data_AF-S3D1G6-F1
#
_entry.id   AF-S3D1G6-F1
#
_cell.length_a   1.000
_cell.length_b   1.000
_cell.length_c   1.000
_cell.angle_alpha   90.00
_cell.angle_beta   90.00
_cell.angle_gamma   90.00
#
_symmetry.space_group_name_H-M   'P 1'
#
loop_
_entity.id
_entity.type
_entity.pdbx_description
1 polymer ?
#
loop_
_entity_poly.entity_id
_entity_poly.type
_entity_poly.pdbx_seq_one_letter_code
_entity_poly.pdbx_strand_id
1 'polypeptide(L)'
;MVRQRTENFCSCKPASHLHRQRPTPSLLNMPMENPASASWSLRISQADYDRLKAGFSPQDMDDKWLVTSEIMLRTHIVGRPNRTAQTGPFPGVHVSPGLMVVRLVRSWTGSEMYVLGVRPVTGGSGERVTSSSAASDRGGGGIIEAITWDQRSNPNLFISERQAKIDVTILCRSILRCEFEAQPTYDGDQLWDAAPVSGNEENHRVRPRQHPNGDVHAVSANSTNGDGREHRIEGTNGTYRHIPRPDSHDEPRRDGRADRSSEANGERRSH
;
A
#
# COMPACT_ATOMS: atom_id res chain seq x y z
N MET A 1 46.94 -56.07 -4.41
CA MET A 1 47.56 -54.72 -4.55
C MET A 1 46.45 -53.71 -4.80
N VAL A 2 45.97 -53.04 -3.75
CA VAL A 2 44.87 -52.06 -3.83
C VAL A 2 45.47 -50.68 -3.57
N ARG A 3 45.41 -49.78 -4.56
CA ARG A 3 45.90 -48.41 -4.46
C ARG A 3 44.88 -47.57 -3.70
N GLN A 4 45.27 -47.06 -2.53
CA GLN A 4 44.50 -46.06 -1.79
C GLN A 4 44.66 -44.70 -2.46
N ARG A 5 43.53 -44.05 -2.77
CA ARG A 5 43.44 -42.71 -3.35
C ARG A 5 43.42 -41.72 -2.18
N THR A 6 44.45 -40.90 -2.06
CA THR A 6 44.52 -39.79 -1.09
C THR A 6 43.68 -38.64 -1.63
N GLU A 7 42.58 -38.32 -0.95
CA GLU A 7 41.77 -37.14 -1.21
C GLU A 7 42.39 -35.92 -0.54
N ASN A 8 42.73 -34.91 -1.35
CA ASN A 8 43.25 -33.63 -0.89
C ASN A 8 42.08 -32.80 -0.34
N PHE A 9 42.03 -32.63 0.97
CA PHE A 9 41.12 -31.69 1.64
C PHE A 9 41.55 -30.25 1.31
N CYS A 10 40.75 -29.56 0.51
CA CYS A 10 40.85 -28.11 0.37
C CYS A 10 40.41 -27.44 1.68
N SER A 11 41.40 -26.97 2.44
CA SER A 11 41.22 -26.17 3.65
C SER A 11 40.73 -24.77 3.28
N CYS A 12 39.42 -24.57 3.15
CA CYS A 12 38.82 -23.25 3.10
C CYS A 12 39.06 -22.54 4.45
N LYS A 13 39.90 -21.50 4.45
CA LYS A 13 40.08 -20.62 5.61
C LYS A 13 38.73 -19.98 5.97
N PRO A 14 38.35 -19.91 7.26
CA PRO A 14 37.15 -19.18 7.67
C PRO A 14 37.35 -17.70 7.34
N ALA A 15 36.46 -17.17 6.50
CA ALA A 15 36.41 -15.74 6.20
C ALA A 15 36.21 -14.99 7.51
N SER A 16 37.19 -14.17 7.86
CA SER A 16 37.20 -13.33 9.04
C SER A 16 35.89 -12.55 9.13
N HIS A 17 35.24 -12.77 10.26
CA HIS A 17 33.99 -12.19 10.73
C HIS A 17 34.08 -10.65 10.76
N LEU A 18 34.01 -10.01 9.60
CA LEU A 18 33.72 -8.58 9.48
C LEU A 18 32.31 -8.41 10.01
N HIS A 19 32.24 -8.11 11.30
CA HIS A 19 31.06 -7.62 11.99
C HIS A 19 30.69 -6.31 11.30
N ARG A 20 29.93 -6.42 10.21
CA ARG A 20 29.30 -5.31 9.50
C ARG A 20 28.33 -4.73 10.53
N GLN A 21 28.81 -3.75 11.30
CA GLN A 21 28.01 -3.04 12.26
C GLN A 21 26.79 -2.53 11.49
N ARG A 22 25.64 -3.16 11.75
CA ARG A 22 24.37 -2.69 11.20
C ARG A 22 24.20 -1.26 11.72
N PRO A 23 24.08 -0.25 10.84
CA PRO A 23 23.73 1.09 11.29
C PRO A 23 22.52 0.98 12.20
N THR A 24 22.62 1.51 13.41
CA THR A 24 21.49 1.57 14.33
C THR A 24 20.33 2.30 13.65
N PRO A 25 19.12 1.69 13.59
CA PRO A 25 17.97 2.21 12.83
C PRO A 25 17.42 3.56 13.35
N SER A 26 18.02 4.15 14.39
CA SER A 26 17.48 5.31 15.10
C SER A 26 17.76 6.67 14.44
N LEU A 27 18.65 6.76 13.45
CA LEU A 27 19.09 8.03 12.86
C LEU A 27 18.84 8.17 11.36
N LEU A 28 18.15 7.21 10.72
CA LEU A 28 18.03 7.14 9.26
C LEU A 28 16.59 7.26 8.74
N ASN A 29 15.69 7.93 9.46
CA ASN A 29 14.41 8.32 8.90
C ASN A 29 14.48 9.80 8.53
N MET A 30 14.87 10.08 7.29
CA MET A 30 14.73 11.42 6.74
C MET A 30 13.24 11.70 6.52
N PRO A 31 12.68 12.74 7.16
CA PRO A 31 11.27 13.07 7.02
C PRO A 31 10.96 13.46 5.57
N MET A 32 9.71 13.23 5.14
CA MET A 32 9.22 13.67 3.83
C MET A 32 9.42 15.18 3.64
N GLU A 33 9.91 15.60 2.48
CA GLU A 33 10.16 17.02 2.20
C GLU A 33 8.86 17.76 1.87
N ASN A 34 8.00 17.15 1.05
CA ASN A 34 6.70 17.70 0.67
C ASN A 34 5.56 16.68 0.91
N PRO A 35 5.17 16.47 2.18
CA PRO A 35 4.16 15.48 2.51
C PRO A 35 2.77 15.94 2.05
N ALA A 36 2.08 15.10 1.27
CA ALA A 36 0.65 15.20 1.07
C ALA A 36 -0.06 14.06 1.80
N SER A 37 -1.25 14.34 2.34
CA SER A 37 -2.02 13.37 3.10
C SER A 37 -3.44 13.25 2.58
N ALA A 38 -4.01 12.06 2.72
CA ALA A 38 -5.40 11.78 2.41
C ALA A 38 -5.98 10.72 3.34
N SER A 39 -7.30 10.75 3.51
CA SER A 39 -8.04 9.67 4.17
C SER A 39 -8.10 8.42 3.28
N TRP A 40 -8.05 7.24 3.89
CA TRP A 40 -8.19 5.97 3.17
C TRP A 40 -9.36 5.12 3.66
N SER A 41 -9.55 5.01 4.97
CA SER A 41 -10.63 4.21 5.60
C SER A 41 -10.67 2.74 5.15
N LEU A 42 -9.53 2.14 4.84
CA LEU A 42 -9.42 0.76 4.36
C LEU A 42 -9.38 -0.24 5.52
N ARG A 43 -10.33 -1.17 5.57
CA ARG A 43 -10.31 -2.29 6.52
C ARG A 43 -9.30 -3.34 6.09
N ILE A 44 -8.54 -3.85 7.06
CA ILE A 44 -7.55 -4.92 6.86
C ILE A 44 -7.80 -6.06 7.85
N SER A 45 -7.46 -7.28 7.44
CA SER A 45 -7.58 -8.48 8.27
C SER A 45 -6.61 -8.42 9.46
N GLN A 46 -6.85 -9.26 10.47
CA GLN A 46 -5.91 -9.45 11.59
C GLN A 46 -4.52 -9.86 11.08
N ALA A 47 -4.45 -10.79 10.12
CA ALA A 47 -3.19 -11.26 9.57
C ALA A 47 -2.39 -10.12 8.90
N ASP A 48 -3.06 -9.28 8.13
CA ASP A 48 -2.43 -8.11 7.50
C ASP A 48 -2.01 -7.05 8.52
N TYR A 49 -2.82 -6.85 9.56
CA TYR A 49 -2.47 -5.97 10.67
C TYR A 49 -1.21 -6.46 11.39
N ASP A 50 -1.11 -7.76 11.67
CA ASP A 50 0.06 -8.36 12.33
C ASP A 50 1.31 -8.29 11.45
N ARG A 51 1.18 -8.48 10.13
CA ARG A 51 2.27 -8.28 9.15
C ARG A 51 2.76 -6.84 9.13
N LEU A 52 1.86 -5.87 9.09
CA LEU A 52 2.21 -4.44 9.16
C LEU A 52 2.89 -4.08 10.48
N LYS A 53 2.40 -4.65 11.59
CA LYS A 53 2.99 -4.46 12.91
C LYS A 53 4.37 -5.09 13.03
N ALA A 54 4.59 -6.27 12.46
CA ALA A 54 5.91 -6.91 12.45
C ALA A 54 6.93 -6.10 11.65
N GLY A 55 6.49 -5.42 10.59
CA GLY A 55 7.36 -4.66 9.69
C GLY A 55 8.25 -5.55 8.83
N PHE A 56 9.27 -4.96 8.22
CA PHE A 56 10.23 -5.65 7.37
C PHE A 56 11.59 -4.95 7.45
N SER A 57 12.65 -5.72 7.69
CA SER A 57 14.03 -5.22 7.66
C SER A 57 14.76 -5.81 6.45
N PRO A 58 15.38 -4.97 5.60
CA PRO A 58 16.17 -5.44 4.48
C PRO A 58 17.36 -6.27 4.97
N GLN A 59 17.69 -7.35 4.26
CA GLN A 59 18.84 -8.22 4.52
C GLN A 59 20.04 -7.85 3.64
N ASP A 60 19.78 -7.42 2.41
CA ASP A 60 20.80 -7.04 1.43
C ASP A 60 20.41 -5.77 0.64
N MET A 61 21.14 -5.51 -0.44
CA MET A 61 20.92 -4.32 -1.29
C MET A 61 19.76 -4.47 -2.26
N ASP A 62 19.27 -5.69 -2.50
CA ASP A 62 18.12 -5.95 -3.37
C ASP A 62 16.81 -5.70 -2.62
N ASP A 63 16.84 -5.78 -1.29
CA ASP A 63 15.76 -5.34 -0.42
C ASP A 63 15.66 -3.80 -0.37
N LYS A 64 14.97 -3.24 -1.37
CA LYS A 64 14.84 -1.79 -1.62
C LYS A 64 14.11 -0.99 -0.55
N TRP A 65 13.45 -1.69 0.38
CA TRP A 65 12.49 -1.09 1.30
C TRP A 65 12.70 -1.59 2.72
N LEU A 66 12.54 -0.67 3.66
CA LEU A 66 12.45 -0.89 5.10
C LEU A 66 11.02 -0.52 5.50
N VAL A 67 10.35 -1.42 6.24
CA VAL A 67 9.04 -1.14 6.82
C VAL A 67 9.15 -1.16 8.32
N THR A 68 8.86 -0.03 8.96
CA THR A 68 8.87 0.10 10.42
C THR A 68 7.47 0.45 10.91
N SER A 69 7.13 -0.02 12.10
CA SER A 69 5.86 0.27 12.76
C SER A 69 6.13 0.87 14.13
N GLU A 70 5.32 1.86 14.50
CA GLU A 70 5.41 2.52 15.80
C GLU A 70 3.99 2.78 16.31
N ILE A 71 3.70 2.36 17.54
CA ILE A 71 2.40 2.64 18.16
C ILE A 71 2.48 4.02 18.81
N MET A 72 1.75 5.00 18.28
CA MET A 72 1.62 6.31 18.91
C MET A 72 0.67 6.23 20.10
N LEU A 73 1.24 6.09 21.29
CA LEU A 73 0.48 6.17 22.54
C LEU A 73 0.01 7.62 22.79
N ARG A 74 -1.19 7.77 23.35
CA ARG A 74 -1.89 9.05 23.60
C ARG A 74 -1.07 10.10 24.38
N THR A 75 0.02 9.71 25.06
CA THR A 75 0.78 10.57 25.97
C THR A 75 1.69 11.59 25.30
N HIS A 76 1.95 11.51 24.00
CA HIS A 76 2.81 12.48 23.29
C HIS A 76 2.13 13.83 22.95
N ILE A 77 0.86 14.04 23.30
CA ILE A 77 0.10 15.26 22.94
C ILE A 77 0.24 16.38 24.01
N VAL A 78 0.83 16.12 25.17
CA VAL A 78 0.97 17.11 26.26
C VAL A 78 2.38 17.73 26.31
N GLY A 79 2.99 17.96 25.15
CA GLY A 79 4.17 18.81 25.01
C GLY A 79 3.76 20.15 24.41
N ARG A 80 3.90 21.23 25.17
CA ARG A 80 3.66 22.66 24.83
C ARG A 80 3.33 22.95 23.35
N PRO A 81 2.19 23.61 23.04
CA PRO A 81 1.92 24.10 21.69
C PRO A 81 2.90 25.22 21.36
N ASN A 82 4.07 24.88 20.83
CA ASN A 82 4.85 25.85 20.09
C ASN A 82 4.13 26.04 18.76
N ARG A 83 3.52 27.22 18.58
CA ARG A 83 2.55 27.60 17.53
C ARG A 83 3.03 27.43 16.08
N THR A 84 4.21 26.86 15.84
CA THR A 84 4.86 26.75 14.53
C THR A 84 5.04 25.34 13.99
N ALA A 85 4.69 24.27 14.73
CA ALA A 85 4.82 22.90 14.23
C ALA A 85 3.46 22.18 14.20
N GLN A 86 2.70 22.44 13.14
CA GLN A 86 1.46 21.72 12.80
C GLN A 86 1.76 20.35 12.15
N THR A 87 2.88 19.72 12.51
CA THR A 87 3.48 18.59 11.79
C THR A 87 3.30 17.30 12.58
N GLY A 88 2.05 16.84 12.71
CA GLY A 88 1.80 15.41 12.93
C GLY A 88 2.17 14.63 11.66
N PRO A 89 2.27 13.28 11.73
CA PRO A 89 2.57 12.46 10.56
C PRO A 89 1.53 12.58 9.44
N PHE A 90 0.32 13.10 9.74
CA PHE A 90 -0.77 13.31 8.80
C PHE A 90 -1.25 14.78 8.80
N PRO A 91 -0.58 15.70 8.08
CA PRO A 91 -1.03 17.08 7.98
C PRO A 91 -2.43 17.19 7.37
N GLY A 92 -3.32 17.90 8.04
CA GLY A 92 -4.69 18.19 7.55
C GLY A 92 -5.68 17.04 7.62
N VAL A 93 -5.29 15.86 8.16
CA VAL A 93 -6.18 14.69 8.30
C VAL A 93 -6.46 14.42 9.77
N HIS A 94 -7.74 14.30 10.13
CA HIS A 94 -8.14 13.92 11.48
C HIS A 94 -7.92 12.40 11.68
N VAL A 95 -7.01 12.03 12.58
CA VAL A 95 -6.71 10.63 12.93
C VAL A 95 -7.12 10.32 14.36
N SER A 96 -7.56 9.08 14.58
CA SER A 96 -7.95 8.59 15.89
C SER A 96 -6.75 8.42 16.82
N PRO A 97 -6.93 8.61 18.14
CA PRO A 97 -5.87 8.37 19.11
C PRO A 97 -5.55 6.88 19.26
N GLY A 98 -4.29 6.52 19.54
CA GLY A 98 -3.83 5.13 19.61
C GLY A 98 -3.53 4.52 18.23
N LEU A 99 -3.15 5.37 17.28
CA LEU A 99 -2.81 4.99 15.92
C LEU A 99 -1.45 4.27 15.88
N MET A 100 -1.38 3.17 15.15
CA MET A 100 -0.12 2.58 14.71
C MET A 100 0.33 3.29 13.43
N VAL A 101 1.50 3.90 13.47
CA VAL A 101 2.14 4.54 12.33
C VAL A 101 3.05 3.52 11.66
N VAL A 102 2.81 3.23 10.39
CA VAL A 102 3.67 2.35 9.58
C VAL A 102 4.40 3.22 8.57
N ARG A 103 5.73 3.13 8.54
CA ARG A 103 6.59 3.93 7.66
C ARG A 103 7.25 3.02 6.64
N LEU A 104 7.10 3.35 5.36
CA LEU A 104 7.78 2.70 4.25
C LEU A 104 8.92 3.60 3.80
N VAL A 105 10.14 3.13 4.04
CA VAL A 105 11.39 3.88 3.88
C VAL A 105 12.25 3.20 2.82
N ARG A 106 12.90 3.97 1.96
CA ARG A 106 13.90 3.42 1.02
C ARG A 106 15.13 2.97 1.79
N SER A 107 15.54 1.71 1.64
CA SER A 107 16.61 1.12 2.45
C SER A 107 17.97 1.81 2.26
N TRP A 108 18.28 2.27 1.05
CA TRP A 108 19.58 2.88 0.75
C TRP A 108 19.65 4.40 0.98
N THR A 109 18.52 5.12 0.99
CA THR A 109 18.51 6.56 1.31
C THR A 109 18.08 6.86 2.73
N GLY A 110 17.29 5.99 3.37
CA GLY A 110 16.60 6.34 4.61
C GLY A 110 15.48 7.36 4.42
N SER A 111 15.10 7.67 3.18
CA SER A 111 14.01 8.60 2.89
C SER A 111 12.67 7.92 3.11
N GLU A 112 11.84 8.54 3.94
CA GLU A 112 10.45 8.16 4.12
C GLU A 112 9.66 8.50 2.85
N MET A 113 9.00 7.50 2.26
CA MET A 113 8.23 7.69 1.02
C MET A 113 6.74 7.67 1.28
N TYR A 114 6.30 6.77 2.17
CA TYR A 114 4.90 6.61 2.55
C TYR A 114 4.77 6.38 4.05
N VAL A 115 3.70 6.91 4.62
CA VAL A 115 3.31 6.73 6.01
C VAL A 115 1.84 6.35 6.08
N LEU A 116 1.53 5.28 6.82
CA LEU A 116 0.18 4.79 7.03
C LEU A 116 -0.24 4.98 8.46
N GLY A 117 -1.45 5.50 8.64
CA GLY A 117 -2.11 5.61 9.92
C GLY A 117 -3.07 4.44 10.10
N VAL A 118 -2.71 3.46 10.91
CA VAL A 118 -3.50 2.25 11.12
C VAL A 118 -4.10 2.25 12.52
N ARG A 119 -5.43 2.33 12.62
CA ARG A 119 -6.13 2.17 13.88
C ARG A 119 -6.43 0.68 14.13
N PRO A 120 -6.05 0.13 15.29
CA PRO A 120 -6.49 -1.22 15.65
C PRO A 120 -8.01 -1.23 15.84
N VAL A 121 -8.69 -2.21 15.24
CA VAL A 121 -10.08 -2.53 15.56
C VAL A 121 -10.05 -3.33 16.85
N THR A 122 -9.98 -2.63 17.97
CA THR A 122 -10.20 -3.26 19.27
C THR A 122 -11.67 -3.66 19.30
N GLY A 123 -11.95 -4.97 19.21
CA GLY A 123 -13.31 -5.49 19.37
C GLY A 123 -13.89 -4.91 20.66
N GLY A 124 -14.94 -4.09 20.52
CA GLY A 124 -15.54 -3.34 21.63
C GLY A 124 -15.77 -4.24 22.84
N SER A 125 -15.24 -3.83 23.99
CA SER A 125 -15.98 -3.07 25.00
C SER A 125 -16.96 -3.95 25.80
N GLY A 126 -16.43 -4.58 26.85
CA GLY A 126 -17.14 -4.75 28.13
C GLY A 126 -18.42 -5.60 28.16
N GLU A 127 -18.90 -6.12 27.04
CA GLU A 127 -20.00 -7.07 27.07
C GLU A 127 -19.46 -8.43 27.49
N ARG A 128 -19.87 -8.85 28.69
CA ARG A 128 -19.47 -10.11 29.32
C ARG A 128 -20.02 -11.25 28.49
N VAL A 129 -19.32 -11.61 27.41
CA VAL A 129 -19.71 -12.71 26.54
C VAL A 129 -19.66 -13.99 27.37
N THR A 130 -20.85 -14.52 27.63
CA THR A 130 -21.06 -15.84 28.24
C THR A 130 -20.35 -16.87 27.38
N SER A 131 -19.41 -17.54 28.02
CA SER A 131 -18.55 -18.58 27.50
C SER A 131 -19.35 -19.78 26.97
N SER A 132 -19.66 -19.81 25.67
CA SER A 132 -19.88 -21.04 24.92
C SER A 132 -20.30 -20.76 23.48
N SER A 133 -19.34 -20.59 22.57
CA SER A 133 -19.32 -21.27 21.26
C SER A 133 -18.20 -20.72 20.38
N ALA A 134 -17.39 -21.66 19.89
CA ALA A 134 -16.48 -21.60 18.75
C ALA A 134 -15.42 -20.48 18.70
N ALA A 135 -14.18 -20.90 18.98
CA ALA A 135 -12.97 -20.23 18.59
C ALA A 135 -12.84 -20.19 17.06
N SER A 136 -13.37 -19.14 16.42
CA SER A 136 -12.88 -18.64 15.15
C SER A 136 -13.47 -17.25 14.96
N ASP A 137 -12.66 -16.30 14.50
CA ASP A 137 -13.13 -15.05 13.89
C ASP A 137 -13.62 -13.90 14.80
N ARG A 138 -13.12 -13.79 16.03
CA ARG A 138 -13.10 -12.48 16.75
C ARG A 138 -11.85 -11.67 16.35
N GLY A 139 -11.64 -11.52 15.04
CA GLY A 139 -10.45 -10.93 14.43
C GLY A 139 -10.28 -9.45 14.78
N GLY A 140 -9.28 -9.14 15.61
CA GLY A 140 -8.81 -7.79 15.91
C GLY A 140 -8.00 -7.19 14.76
N GLY A 141 -8.64 -7.01 13.61
CA GLY A 141 -8.02 -6.40 12.44
C GLY A 141 -7.67 -4.91 12.63
N GLY A 142 -7.46 -4.24 11.51
CA GLY A 142 -7.12 -2.82 11.48
C GLY A 142 -8.00 -2.01 10.52
N ILE A 143 -7.97 -0.70 10.69
CA ILE A 143 -8.45 0.27 9.70
C ILE A 143 -7.30 1.22 9.38
N ILE A 144 -6.87 1.26 8.12
CA ILE A 144 -5.96 2.29 7.62
C ILE A 144 -6.80 3.56 7.46
N GLU A 145 -6.66 4.49 8.39
CA GLU A 145 -7.42 5.75 8.42
C GLU A 145 -6.86 6.76 7.42
N ALA A 146 -5.54 6.84 7.33
CA ALA A 146 -4.85 7.86 6.56
C ALA A 146 -3.59 7.33 5.88
N ILE A 147 -3.21 7.98 4.79
CA ILE A 147 -1.94 7.82 4.10
C ILE A 147 -1.32 9.19 3.92
N THR A 148 0.00 9.26 4.09
CA THR A 148 0.83 10.40 3.73
C THR A 148 1.94 9.92 2.80
N TRP A 149 2.25 10.71 1.77
CA TRP A 149 3.28 10.38 0.80
C TRP A 149 4.07 11.62 0.39
N ASP A 150 5.31 11.43 -0.06
CA ASP A 150 6.14 12.53 -0.54
C ASP A 150 5.82 12.86 -2.01
N GLN A 151 5.32 14.07 -2.24
CA GLN A 151 4.98 14.56 -3.59
C GLN A 151 6.19 14.96 -4.42
N ARG A 152 7.35 15.23 -3.81
CA ARG A 152 8.50 15.84 -4.50
C ARG A 152 9.72 14.93 -4.60
N SER A 153 9.54 13.64 -4.30
CA SER A 153 10.58 12.61 -4.47
C SER A 153 11.27 12.66 -5.84
N ASN A 154 10.57 13.16 -6.87
CA ASN A 154 11.15 13.50 -8.16
C ASN A 154 10.53 14.83 -8.66
N PRO A 155 11.33 15.84 -9.05
CA PRO A 155 10.82 17.16 -9.43
C PRO A 155 9.85 17.15 -10.62
N ASN A 156 9.82 16.07 -11.40
CA ASN A 156 8.94 15.93 -12.56
C ASN A 156 7.77 14.95 -12.34
N LEU A 157 7.66 14.36 -11.15
CA LEU A 157 6.66 13.33 -10.86
C LEU A 157 5.83 13.69 -9.65
N PHE A 158 4.60 14.15 -9.89
CA PHE A 158 3.60 14.32 -8.84
C PHE A 158 2.86 13.00 -8.64
N ILE A 159 3.02 12.41 -7.46
CA ILE A 159 2.24 11.23 -7.07
C ILE A 159 0.86 11.71 -6.64
N SER A 160 -0.17 11.31 -7.39
CA SER A 160 -1.57 11.56 -7.01
C SER A 160 -1.97 10.68 -5.81
N GLU A 161 -3.02 11.08 -5.08
CA GLU A 161 -3.57 10.25 -3.99
C GLU A 161 -3.90 8.82 -4.45
N ARG A 162 -4.52 8.69 -5.62
CA ARG A 162 -4.87 7.39 -6.19
C ARG A 162 -3.62 6.55 -6.42
N GLN A 163 -2.58 7.14 -7.00
CA GLN A 163 -1.31 6.44 -7.24
C GLN A 163 -0.64 6.04 -5.93
N ALA A 164 -0.59 6.93 -4.94
CA ALA A 164 0.00 6.62 -3.63
C ALA A 164 -0.67 5.40 -2.97
N LYS A 165 -2.01 5.29 -3.07
CA LYS A 165 -2.77 4.12 -2.56
C LYS A 165 -2.45 2.84 -3.34
N ILE A 166 -2.29 2.92 -4.67
CA ILE A 166 -1.89 1.80 -5.52
C ILE A 166 -0.47 1.34 -5.14
N ASP A 167 0.48 2.26 -5.08
CA ASP A 167 1.89 1.97 -4.78
C ASP A 167 2.02 1.28 -3.43
N VAL A 168 1.42 1.85 -2.37
CA VAL A 168 1.45 1.24 -1.04
C VAL A 168 0.82 -0.14 -1.03
N THR A 169 -0.28 -0.34 -1.77
CA THR A 169 -0.90 -1.66 -1.88
C THR A 169 0.09 -2.66 -2.47
N ILE A 170 0.69 -2.33 -3.62
CA ILE A 170 1.69 -3.20 -4.28
C ILE A 170 2.88 -3.48 -3.35
N LEU A 171 3.41 -2.46 -2.68
CA LEU A 171 4.54 -2.59 -1.76
C LEU A 171 4.21 -3.49 -0.57
N CYS A 172 3.07 -3.28 0.09
CA CYS A 172 2.65 -4.12 1.21
C CYS A 172 2.40 -5.58 0.78
N ARG A 173 1.81 -5.80 -0.41
CA ARG A 173 1.62 -7.16 -0.94
C ARG A 173 2.93 -7.85 -1.29
N SER A 174 3.87 -7.14 -1.91
CA SER A 174 5.14 -7.72 -2.36
C SER A 174 6.10 -8.00 -1.20
N ILE A 175 6.22 -7.05 -0.26
CA ILE A 175 7.21 -7.09 0.83
C ILE A 175 6.64 -7.84 2.05
N LEU A 176 5.46 -7.45 2.53
CA LEU A 176 4.87 -7.99 3.75
C LEU A 176 3.94 -9.16 3.52
N ARG A 177 3.66 -9.48 2.24
CA ARG A 177 2.66 -10.49 1.85
C ARG A 177 1.27 -10.19 2.39
N CYS A 178 0.93 -8.91 2.56
CA CYS A 178 -0.44 -8.51 2.88
C CYS A 178 -1.38 -8.85 1.73
N GLU A 179 -2.67 -9.07 2.00
CA GLU A 179 -3.67 -9.35 0.96
C GLU A 179 -4.54 -8.14 0.62
N PHE A 180 -4.93 -7.36 1.62
CA PHE A 180 -5.86 -6.22 1.48
C PHE A 180 -7.09 -6.59 0.65
N GLU A 181 -7.91 -7.49 1.18
CA GLU A 181 -9.08 -8.09 0.50
C GLU A 181 -10.01 -7.07 -0.18
N ALA A 182 -10.14 -5.87 0.39
CA ALA A 182 -11.00 -4.82 -0.15
C ALA A 182 -10.35 -3.99 -1.29
N GLN A 183 -9.14 -4.33 -1.75
CA GLN A 183 -8.45 -3.65 -2.86
C GLN A 183 -8.25 -4.58 -4.06
N PRO A 184 -8.42 -4.09 -5.30
CA PRO A 184 -8.10 -4.85 -6.51
C PRO A 184 -6.67 -5.39 -6.50
N THR A 185 -6.43 -6.50 -7.19
CA THR A 185 -5.08 -6.96 -7.50
C THR A 185 -4.48 -6.05 -8.56
N TYR A 186 -3.52 -5.22 -8.15
CA TYR A 186 -2.73 -4.39 -9.07
C TYR A 186 -1.55 -5.19 -9.60
N ASP A 187 -1.18 -4.96 -10.86
CA ASP A 187 0.03 -5.52 -11.43
C ASP A 187 1.27 -4.76 -10.90
N GLY A 188 2.39 -5.46 -10.72
CA GLY A 188 3.63 -4.86 -10.22
C GLY A 188 4.18 -3.77 -11.15
N ASP A 189 3.87 -3.86 -12.44
CA ASP A 189 4.27 -2.88 -13.45
C ASP A 189 3.64 -1.50 -13.21
N GLN A 190 2.44 -1.45 -12.60
CA GLN A 190 1.73 -0.20 -12.30
C GLN A 190 2.42 0.66 -11.24
N LEU A 191 3.40 0.11 -10.51
CA LEU A 191 4.14 0.82 -9.46
C LEU A 191 4.98 1.99 -10.01
N TRP A 192 5.29 1.98 -11.30
CA TRP A 192 6.13 2.99 -11.94
C TRP A 192 5.44 3.75 -13.07
N ASP A 193 4.20 3.35 -13.40
CA ASP A 193 3.37 3.97 -14.44
C ASP A 193 2.68 5.24 -13.93
N ALA A 194 3.33 6.01 -13.06
CA ALA A 194 2.85 7.33 -12.69
C ALA A 194 2.86 8.17 -13.98
N ALA A 195 1.72 8.18 -14.66
CA ALA A 195 1.55 8.93 -15.88
C ALA A 195 1.97 10.36 -15.55
N PRO A 196 2.86 10.98 -16.35
CA PRO A 196 3.10 12.40 -16.19
C PRO A 196 1.71 13.04 -16.21
N VAL A 197 1.39 13.83 -15.19
CA VAL A 197 0.11 14.54 -15.11
C VAL A 197 0.07 15.43 -16.34
N SER A 198 -0.47 14.90 -17.44
CA SER A 198 -0.75 15.70 -18.63
C SER A 198 -1.80 16.67 -18.13
N GLY A 199 -1.43 17.94 -18.02
CA GLY A 199 -2.22 19.02 -17.42
C GLY A 199 -3.52 19.35 -18.17
N ASN A 200 -4.35 18.34 -18.41
CA ASN A 200 -5.50 18.40 -19.30
C ASN A 200 -6.82 18.14 -18.53
N GLU A 201 -6.77 17.53 -17.34
CA GLU A 201 -7.98 17.20 -16.56
C GLU A 201 -8.45 18.30 -15.58
N GLU A 202 -7.70 19.40 -15.45
CA GLU A 202 -8.13 20.56 -14.64
C GLU A 202 -8.95 21.59 -15.45
N ASN A 203 -9.87 21.13 -16.32
CA ASN A 203 -10.78 22.06 -17.00
C ASN A 203 -12.22 21.57 -17.22
N HIS A 204 -12.64 20.48 -16.57
CA HIS A 204 -14.04 20.01 -16.60
C HIS A 204 -14.83 20.33 -15.32
N ARG A 205 -14.29 21.21 -14.46
CA ARG A 205 -15.15 21.94 -13.50
C ARG A 205 -15.87 23.02 -14.29
N VAL A 206 -17.06 22.67 -14.78
CA VAL A 206 -18.04 23.57 -15.39
C VAL A 206 -18.05 24.88 -14.61
N ARG A 207 -17.41 25.92 -15.17
CA ARG A 207 -17.62 27.29 -14.69
C ARG A 207 -19.10 27.59 -14.94
N PRO A 208 -19.90 27.99 -13.94
CA PRO A 208 -21.21 28.54 -14.22
C PRO A 208 -20.99 29.73 -15.16
N ARG A 209 -21.68 29.71 -16.31
CA ARG A 209 -21.68 30.81 -17.27
C ARG A 209 -21.97 32.11 -16.50
N GLN A 210 -20.97 32.97 -16.36
CA GLN A 210 -21.21 34.35 -16.01
C GLN A 210 -21.90 34.98 -17.22
N HIS A 211 -23.21 35.15 -17.11
CA HIS A 211 -23.96 36.03 -18.00
C HIS A 211 -23.50 37.47 -17.72
N PRO A 212 -23.01 38.22 -18.73
CA PRO A 212 -22.79 39.64 -18.56
C PRO A 212 -24.14 40.36 -18.45
N ASN A 213 -24.18 41.31 -17.53
CA ASN A 213 -25.28 42.21 -17.22
C ASN A 213 -25.96 42.79 -18.47
N GLY A 214 -27.28 42.65 -18.52
CA GLY A 214 -28.18 43.43 -19.35
C GLY A 214 -29.38 43.83 -18.49
N ASP A 215 -29.47 45.13 -18.20
CA ASP A 215 -30.42 45.77 -17.32
C ASP A 215 -31.86 45.80 -17.88
N VAL A 216 -32.80 45.59 -16.94
CA VAL A 216 -34.22 46.00 -16.84
C VAL A 216 -35.06 46.27 -18.10
N HIS A 217 -36.19 45.55 -18.21
CA HIS A 217 -37.53 46.15 -18.23
C HIS A 217 -38.60 45.14 -17.79
N ALA A 218 -39.42 45.54 -16.82
CA ALA A 218 -40.56 44.79 -16.31
C ALA A 218 -41.77 44.93 -17.24
N VAL A 219 -42.46 43.84 -17.58
CA VAL A 219 -43.91 43.84 -17.87
C VAL A 219 -44.54 42.49 -17.46
N SER A 220 -45.72 42.66 -16.87
CA SER A 220 -46.72 41.74 -16.34
C SER A 220 -47.19 40.54 -17.20
N ALA A 221 -47.64 39.51 -16.45
CA ALA A 221 -48.90 38.75 -16.61
C ALA A 221 -48.97 37.43 -17.41
N ASN A 222 -49.74 36.52 -16.78
CA ASN A 222 -50.50 35.34 -17.25
C ASN A 222 -49.72 34.05 -17.54
N SER A 223 -49.90 32.97 -16.77
CA SER A 223 -51.05 32.03 -16.70
C SER A 223 -51.02 30.95 -17.79
N THR A 224 -51.34 29.72 -17.37
CA THR A 224 -51.71 28.48 -18.11
C THR A 224 -50.63 27.48 -18.57
N ASN A 225 -50.78 26.27 -17.99
CA ASN A 225 -50.85 24.92 -18.58
C ASN A 225 -49.80 24.41 -19.59
N GLY A 226 -49.42 23.14 -19.42
CA GLY A 226 -48.81 22.28 -20.44
C GLY A 226 -47.62 21.51 -19.87
N ASP A 227 -47.79 20.29 -19.37
CA ASP A 227 -47.94 19.03 -20.12
C ASP A 227 -46.59 18.50 -20.65
N GLY A 228 -46.45 17.17 -20.57
CA GLY A 228 -45.18 16.48 -20.36
C GLY A 228 -44.25 16.37 -21.56
N ARG A 229 -43.02 15.94 -21.27
CA ARG A 229 -42.23 15.10 -22.16
C ARG A 229 -41.07 14.44 -21.44
N GLU A 230 -41.16 13.11 -21.35
CA GLU A 230 -40.05 12.21 -21.09
C GLU A 230 -38.92 12.47 -22.10
N HIS A 231 -37.73 12.77 -21.60
CA HIS A 231 -36.50 12.67 -22.39
C HIS A 231 -35.75 11.40 -21.97
N ARG A 232 -36.06 10.34 -22.71
CA ARG A 232 -35.29 9.12 -22.85
C ARG A 232 -33.92 9.48 -23.44
N ILE A 233 -32.86 9.36 -22.66
CA ILE A 233 -31.48 9.45 -23.15
C ILE A 233 -31.01 8.03 -23.48
N GLU A 234 -31.08 7.67 -24.76
CA GLU A 234 -30.35 6.52 -25.30
C GLU A 234 -28.89 6.94 -25.51
N GLY A 235 -28.04 6.57 -24.56
CA GLY A 235 -26.59 6.69 -24.68
C GLY A 235 -26.07 5.56 -25.56
N THR A 236 -25.55 5.92 -26.72
CA THR A 236 -24.99 5.03 -27.73
C THR A 236 -23.73 4.32 -27.23
N ASN A 237 -23.68 3.00 -27.48
CA ASN A 237 -22.53 2.15 -27.22
C ASN A 237 -21.31 2.62 -28.02
N GLY A 238 -20.29 3.09 -27.31
CA GLY A 238 -18.96 3.33 -27.86
C GLY A 238 -18.30 2.00 -28.23
N THR A 239 -18.23 1.73 -29.53
CA THR A 239 -17.54 0.60 -30.14
C THR A 239 -16.04 0.69 -29.82
N TYR A 240 -15.58 -0.10 -28.85
CA TYR A 240 -14.15 -0.31 -28.62
C TYR A 240 -13.53 -0.96 -29.86
N ARG A 241 -12.61 -0.24 -30.51
CA ARG A 241 -11.78 -0.80 -31.58
C ARG A 241 -10.87 -1.86 -30.96
N HIS A 242 -11.05 -3.09 -31.42
CA HIS A 242 -10.18 -4.23 -31.19
C HIS A 242 -8.77 -3.86 -31.65
N ILE A 243 -7.83 -3.74 -30.70
CA ILE A 243 -6.40 -3.70 -31.00
C ILE A 243 -5.96 -5.17 -31.18
N PRO A 244 -5.39 -5.57 -32.33
CA PRO A 244 -4.83 -6.91 -32.51
C PRO A 244 -3.69 -7.13 -31.52
N ARG A 245 -3.75 -8.24 -30.78
CA ARG A 245 -2.63 -8.71 -29.96
C ARG A 245 -1.46 -9.07 -30.88
N PRO A 246 -0.21 -8.70 -30.56
CA PRO A 246 0.95 -9.22 -31.25
C PRO A 246 1.05 -10.73 -31.01
N ASP A 247 1.28 -11.45 -32.10
CA ASP A 247 1.36 -12.91 -32.17
C ASP A 247 2.31 -13.47 -31.11
N SER A 248 1.76 -14.41 -30.34
CA SER A 248 2.48 -15.26 -29.39
C SER A 248 3.53 -16.07 -30.13
N HIS A 249 4.79 -15.74 -29.90
CA HIS A 249 5.91 -16.62 -30.24
C HIS A 249 5.76 -17.94 -29.46
N ASP A 250 5.62 -19.03 -30.21
CA ASP A 250 5.69 -20.41 -29.75
C ASP A 250 6.92 -20.66 -28.87
N GLU A 251 6.71 -20.92 -27.57
CA GLU A 251 7.74 -21.55 -26.75
C GLU A 251 7.78 -23.07 -27.04
N PRO A 252 8.98 -23.63 -27.26
CA PRO A 252 9.14 -25.05 -27.48
C PRO A 252 8.90 -25.83 -26.17
N ARG A 253 7.93 -26.75 -26.23
CA ARG A 253 7.68 -27.80 -25.23
C ARG A 253 8.98 -28.52 -24.87
N ARG A 254 9.45 -28.35 -23.63
CA ARG A 254 10.45 -29.23 -23.02
C ARG A 254 9.73 -30.44 -22.43
N ASP A 255 9.60 -31.47 -23.25
CA ASP A 255 9.39 -32.83 -22.78
C ASP A 255 10.69 -33.29 -22.09
N GLY A 256 10.60 -33.61 -20.79
CA GLY A 256 11.79 -33.74 -19.96
C GLY A 256 11.61 -34.57 -18.70
N ARG A 257 11.37 -35.87 -18.89
CA ARG A 257 11.97 -36.97 -18.12
C ARG A 257 11.34 -37.33 -16.76
N ALA A 258 10.62 -38.45 -16.81
CA ALA A 258 10.42 -39.35 -15.69
C ALA A 258 11.74 -40.12 -15.38
N ASP A 259 12.10 -40.18 -14.10
CA ASP A 259 12.86 -41.28 -13.47
C ASP A 259 12.44 -41.24 -11.98
N ARG A 260 11.60 -42.19 -11.52
CA ARG A 260 11.94 -43.50 -10.95
C ARG A 260 12.88 -43.43 -9.74
N SER A 261 12.47 -44.20 -8.71
CA SER A 261 13.24 -44.83 -7.61
C SER A 261 12.77 -44.30 -6.24
N SER A 262 11.87 -45.03 -5.56
CA SER A 262 12.17 -46.13 -4.61
C SER A 262 12.49 -45.57 -3.21
N GLU A 263 11.60 -45.72 -2.24
CA GLU A 263 11.52 -46.86 -1.31
C GLU A 263 12.04 -46.49 0.09
N ALA A 264 11.36 -47.07 1.07
CA ALA A 264 11.88 -47.52 2.37
C ALA A 264 11.86 -46.56 3.58
N ASN A 265 11.00 -46.99 4.51
CA ASN A 265 11.28 -47.29 5.91
C ASN A 265 11.37 -46.17 6.95
N GLY A 266 10.60 -46.37 8.03
CA GLY A 266 10.89 -45.68 9.28
C GLY A 266 9.89 -45.87 10.43
N GLU A 267 9.16 -46.98 10.52
CA GLU A 267 8.38 -47.30 11.71
C GLU A 267 9.33 -47.59 12.89
N ARG A 268 9.34 -46.72 13.91
CA ARG A 268 9.98 -46.99 15.20
C ARG A 268 8.94 -46.87 16.32
N ARG A 269 8.54 -48.05 16.80
CA ARG A 269 8.05 -48.31 18.16
C ARG A 269 9.18 -48.18 19.19
N SER A 270 8.75 -48.21 20.47
CA SER A 270 9.49 -48.33 21.74
C SER A 270 9.66 -46.96 22.43
N HIS A 271 9.19 -46.71 23.66
CA HIS A 271 8.91 -47.58 24.81
C HIS A 271 7.65 -47.13 25.56
#